data_AF-A0A968QRE2-F1
#
_entry.id   AF-A0A968QRE2-F1
#
_cell.length_a   1.000
_cell.length_b   1.000
_cell.length_c   1.000
_cell.angle_alpha   90.00
_cell.angle_beta   90.00
_cell.angle_gamma   90.00
#
_symmetry.space_group_name_H-M   'P 1'
#
loop_
_entity.id
_entity.type
_entity.pdbx_description
1 polymer ?
#
loop_
_entity_poly.entity_id
_entity_poly.type
_entity_poly.pdbx_seq_one_letter_code
_entity_poly.pdbx_strand_id
1 'polypeptide(L)'
;MIFMTSLSEVSDKIKGFGAGAVDYITKPFKQEEVLLRLNTHLTIRRQKIEILRQKKSLRKRWQKSKFSKDFYRYVPTAKKSVMIRGVGNP
;
A
#
# COMPACT_ATOMS: atom_id res chain seq x y z
N MET A 1 -13.78 -10.21 -2.05
CA MET A 1 -14.76 -11.20 -2.54
C MET A 1 -15.79 -10.45 -3.36
N ILE A 2 -16.09 -10.92 -4.57
CA ILE A 2 -17.20 -10.43 -5.41
C ILE A 2 -18.35 -11.41 -5.20
N PHE A 3 -19.54 -10.93 -4.86
CA PHE A 3 -20.75 -11.76 -4.74
C PHE A 3 -21.67 -11.55 -5.94
N MET A 4 -22.26 -12.64 -6.43
CA MET A 4 -23.22 -12.63 -7.54
C MET A 4 -24.59 -13.10 -7.02
N THR A 5 -25.66 -12.31 -7.20
CA THR A 5 -27.01 -12.66 -6.72
C THR A 5 -28.04 -12.58 -7.87
N SER A 6 -29.16 -13.31 -7.73
CA SER A 6 -30.28 -13.29 -8.68
C SER A 6 -31.37 -12.28 -8.35
N LEU A 7 -31.27 -11.52 -7.26
CA LEU A 7 -32.34 -10.63 -6.82
C LEU A 7 -31.85 -9.19 -6.68
N SER A 8 -32.55 -8.33 -7.40
CA SER A 8 -32.23 -6.95 -7.76
C SER A 8 -32.61 -5.93 -6.69
N GLU A 9 -33.05 -6.37 -5.49
CA GLU A 9 -33.46 -5.45 -4.45
C GLU A 9 -32.26 -4.83 -3.71
N VAL A 10 -32.40 -3.54 -3.41
CA VAL A 10 -31.41 -2.75 -2.64
C VAL A 10 -31.17 -3.37 -1.26
N SER A 11 -32.19 -4.00 -0.68
CA SER A 11 -32.15 -4.74 0.59
C SER A 11 -31.12 -5.88 0.58
N ASP A 12 -31.04 -6.64 -0.51
CA ASP A 12 -30.10 -7.76 -0.66
C ASP A 12 -28.67 -7.30 -0.87
N LYS A 13 -28.48 -6.17 -1.58
CA LYS A 13 -27.16 -5.52 -1.69
C LYS A 13 -26.67 -5.06 -0.33
N ILE A 14 -27.52 -4.42 0.48
CA ILE A 14 -27.16 -3.93 1.82
C ILE A 14 -26.80 -5.10 2.76
N LYS A 15 -27.61 -6.16 2.80
CA LYS A 15 -27.29 -7.37 3.58
C LYS A 15 -25.98 -7.99 3.15
N GLY A 16 -25.76 -8.02 1.84
CA GLY A 16 -24.54 -8.53 1.26
C GLY A 16 -23.28 -7.72 1.64
N PHE A 17 -23.33 -6.39 1.55
CA PHE A 17 -22.24 -5.54 2.02
C PHE A 17 -21.99 -5.73 3.53
N GLY A 18 -23.06 -5.91 4.31
CA GLY A 18 -22.97 -6.26 5.73
C GLY A 18 -22.28 -7.60 6.02
N ALA A 19 -22.29 -8.54 5.06
CA ALA A 19 -21.58 -9.81 5.14
C ALA A 19 -20.10 -9.75 4.67
N GLY A 20 -19.58 -8.56 4.37
CA GLY A 20 -18.16 -8.35 4.04
C GLY A 20 -17.81 -8.42 2.56
N ALA A 21 -18.82 -8.39 1.69
CA ALA A 21 -18.60 -8.26 0.26
C ALA A 21 -18.14 -6.85 -0.12
N VAL A 22 -17.24 -6.78 -1.10
CA VAL A 22 -16.63 -5.52 -1.55
C VAL A 22 -17.25 -5.03 -2.87
N ASP A 23 -17.96 -5.91 -3.57
CA ASP A 23 -18.63 -5.60 -4.84
C ASP A 23 -19.77 -6.58 -5.14
N TYR A 24 -20.79 -6.08 -5.83
CA TYR A 24 -22.04 -6.78 -6.16
C TYR A 24 -22.39 -6.65 -7.64
N ILE A 25 -22.57 -7.79 -8.29
CA ILE A 25 -23.09 -7.88 -9.67
C ILE A 25 -24.44 -8.60 -9.65
N THR A 26 -25.48 -7.89 -10.08
CA THR A 26 -26.85 -8.42 -10.22
C THR A 26 -27.01 -9.17 -11.54
N LYS A 27 -27.66 -10.34 -11.50
CA LYS A 27 -28.04 -11.08 -12.71
C LYS A 27 -29.34 -10.52 -13.35
N PRO A 28 -29.54 -10.73 -14.66
CA PRO A 28 -28.55 -11.23 -15.63
C PRO A 28 -27.48 -10.16 -15.92
N PHE A 29 -26.21 -10.55 -15.92
CA PHE A 29 -25.09 -9.64 -16.17
C PHE A 29 -24.50 -9.87 -17.57
N LYS A 30 -23.90 -8.82 -18.14
CA LYS A 30 -23.11 -8.92 -19.36
C LYS A 30 -21.68 -9.33 -19.04
N GLN A 31 -21.04 -10.10 -19.92
CA GLN A 31 -19.67 -10.56 -19.71
C GLN A 31 -18.68 -9.38 -19.57
N GLU A 32 -18.90 -8.32 -20.32
CA GLU A 32 -18.11 -7.08 -20.28
C GLU A 32 -18.17 -6.41 -18.90
N GLU A 33 -19.33 -6.43 -18.24
CA GLU A 33 -19.49 -5.84 -16.90
C GLU A 33 -18.65 -6.59 -15.86
N VAL A 34 -18.65 -7.92 -15.94
CA VAL A 34 -17.85 -8.77 -15.04
C VAL A 34 -16.36 -8.55 -15.26
N LEU A 35 -15.92 -8.50 -16.52
CA LEU A 35 -14.52 -8.27 -16.87
C LEU A 35 -14.04 -6.90 -16.41
N LEU A 36 -14.84 -5.85 -16.61
CA LEU A 36 -14.51 -4.49 -16.16
C LEU A 36 -14.30 -4.47 -14.65
N ARG A 37 -15.26 -5.01 -13.88
CA ARG A 37 -15.18 -5.02 -12.40
C ARG A 37 -14.00 -5.84 -11.90
N LEU A 38 -13.75 -7.01 -12.50
CA LEU A 38 -12.57 -7.82 -12.17
C LEU A 38 -11.28 -7.03 -12.38
N ASN A 39 -11.14 -6.36 -13.53
CA ASN A 39 -9.97 -5.55 -13.86
C ASN A 39 -9.80 -4.38 -12.88
N THR A 40 -10.88 -3.74 -12.47
CA THR A 40 -10.85 -2.69 -11.43
C THR A 40 -10.33 -3.24 -10.10
N HIS A 41 -10.85 -4.36 -9.61
CA HIS A 41 -10.39 -4.97 -8.36
C HIS A 41 -8.91 -5.40 -8.41
N LEU A 42 -8.47 -5.98 -9.52
CA LEU A 42 -7.08 -6.37 -9.72
C LEU A 42 -6.15 -5.15 -9.74
N THR A 43 -6.57 -4.07 -10.40
CA THR A 43 -5.82 -2.80 -10.47
C THR A 43 -5.67 -2.20 -9.08
N ILE A 44 -6.78 -2.06 -8.34
CA ILE A 44 -6.77 -1.53 -6.96
C ILE A 44 -5.85 -2.39 -6.08
N ARG A 45 -5.92 -3.73 -6.20
CA ARG A 45 -5.07 -4.63 -5.43
C ARG A 45 -3.59 -4.41 -5.73
N ARG A 46 -3.21 -4.28 -7.00
CA ARG A 46 -1.82 -4.02 -7.43
C ARG A 46 -1.31 -2.69 -6.89
N GLN A 47 -2.07 -1.61 -7.06
CA GLN A 47 -1.72 -0.28 -6.55
C GLN A 47 -1.54 -0.29 -5.03
N LYS A 48 -2.42 -0.98 -4.28
CA LYS A 48 -2.31 -1.10 -2.82
C LYS A 48 -1.04 -1.83 -2.40
N ILE A 49 -0.64 -2.88 -3.12
CA ILE A 49 0.65 -3.58 -2.88
C ILE A 49 1.82 -2.63 -3.12
N GLU A 50 1.78 -1.86 -4.19
CA GLU A 50 2.84 -0.94 -4.56
C GLU A 50 3.03 0.17 -3.52
N ILE A 51 1.94 0.80 -3.08
CA ILE A 51 1.95 1.79 -1.99
C ILE A 51 2.58 1.20 -0.73
N LEU A 52 2.23 -0.04 -0.36
CA LEU A 52 2.81 -0.69 0.83
C LEU A 52 4.32 -0.95 0.67
N ARG A 53 4.77 -1.32 -0.53
CA ARG A 53 6.20 -1.48 -0.83
C ARG A 53 6.94 -0.15 -0.72
N GLN A 54 6.39 0.92 -1.29
CA GLN A 54 6.96 2.27 -1.21
C GLN A 54 7.00 2.77 0.24
N LYS A 55 5.92 2.59 1.01
CA LYS A 55 5.89 2.92 2.44
C LYS A 55 6.96 2.17 3.22
N LYS A 56 7.19 0.89 2.93
CA LYS A 56 8.23 0.07 3.56
C LYS A 56 9.63 0.56 3.21
N SER A 57 9.90 0.88 1.94
CA SER A 57 11.23 1.37 1.50
C SER A 57 11.53 2.76 2.07
N LEU A 58 10.55 3.66 2.05
CA LEU A 58 10.65 4.97 2.69
C LEU A 58 10.93 4.81 4.18
N ARG A 59 10.18 3.98 4.90
CA ARG A 59 10.41 3.76 6.35
C ARG A 59 11.83 3.25 6.64
N LYS A 60 12.38 2.38 5.81
CA LYS A 60 13.78 1.92 5.94
C LYS A 60 14.77 3.08 5.76
N ARG A 61 14.58 3.91 4.72
CA ARG A 61 15.40 5.11 4.46
C ARG A 61 15.33 6.11 5.61
N TRP A 62 14.12 6.39 6.09
CA TRP A 62 13.88 7.27 7.23
C TRP A 62 14.58 6.78 8.50
N GLN A 63 14.49 5.49 8.83
CA GLN A 63 15.20 4.91 9.97
C GLN A 63 16.72 5.05 9.84
N LYS A 64 17.28 4.73 8.65
CA LYS A 64 18.72 4.86 8.40
C LYS A 64 19.20 6.31 8.52
N SER A 65 18.43 7.26 7.97
CA SER A 65 18.75 8.69 8.05
C SER A 65 18.62 9.22 9.47
N LYS A 66 17.59 8.80 10.22
CA LYS A 66 17.38 9.19 11.61
C LYS A 66 18.53 8.71 12.51
N PHE A 67 18.90 7.43 12.41
CA PHE A 67 20.02 6.87 13.17
C PHE A 67 21.33 7.61 12.91
N SER A 68 21.62 7.92 11.65
CA SER A 68 22.82 8.68 11.29
C SER A 68 22.79 10.11 11.84
N LYS A 69 21.68 10.84 11.71
CA LYS A 69 21.54 12.20 12.24
C LYS A 69 21.62 12.22 13.78
N ASP A 70 20.96 11.27 14.44
CA ASP A 70 21.00 11.13 15.90
C ASP A 70 22.44 10.80 16.35
N PHE A 71 23.14 9.90 15.67
CA PHE A 71 24.56 9.62 15.93
C PHE A 71 25.43 10.88 15.80
N TYR A 72 25.30 11.65 14.72
CA TYR A 72 26.05 12.89 14.51
C TYR A 72 25.73 14.01 15.52
N ARG A 73 24.63 13.88 16.27
CA ARG A 73 24.26 14.79 17.36
C ARG A 73 24.97 14.45 18.68
N TYR A 74 25.39 13.20 18.89
CA TYR A 74 26.11 12.76 20.10
C TYR A 74 27.64 12.76 19.96
N VAL A 75 28.19 12.94 18.74
CA VAL A 75 29.65 13.05 18.55
C VAL A 75 30.14 14.43 19.03
N PRO A 76 31.07 14.50 20.01
CA PRO A 76 31.68 15.76 20.44
C PRO A 76 32.35 16.47 19.26
N THR A 77 32.18 17.79 19.16
CA THR A 77 32.59 18.61 18.01
C THR A 77 34.05 18.38 17.57
N ALA A 78 34.94 18.08 18.52
CA ALA A 78 36.36 17.80 18.27
C ALA A 78 36.65 16.51 17.47
N LYS A 79 35.78 15.48 17.52
CA LYS A 79 35.95 14.23 16.74
C LYS A 79 35.26 14.25 15.37
N LYS A 80 34.48 15.29 15.08
CA LYS A 80 33.65 15.38 13.87
C LYS A 80 34.49 15.65 12.61
N SER A 81 35.57 16.44 12.71
CA SER A 81 36.48 16.76 11.61
C SER A 81 37.36 15.57 11.17
N VAL A 82 37.70 14.67 12.10
CA VAL A 82 38.51 13.48 11.83
C VAL A 82 37.70 12.42 11.07
N MET A 83 36.41 12.26 11.37
CA MET A 83 35.56 11.29 10.66
C MET A 83 35.23 11.69 9.22
N ILE A 84 35.08 12.98 8.91
CA ILE A 84 34.78 13.44 7.54
C ILE A 84 35.99 13.21 6.61
N ARG A 85 37.22 13.21 7.15
CA ARG A 85 38.45 12.96 6.39
C ARG A 85 38.74 11.47 6.15
N GLY A 86 38.15 10.55 6.92
CA GLY A 86 38.36 9.10 6.79
C GLY A 86 37.46 8.39 5.77
N VAL A 87 36.54 9.10 5.12
CA VAL A 87 35.64 8.58 4.08
C VAL A 87 36.04 9.14 2.71
N GLY A 88 37.35 9.09 2.42
CA GLY A 88 37.90 9.24 1.07
C GLY A 88 38.27 7.85 0.56
N ASN A 89 37.61 7.46 -0.53
CA ASN A 89 37.73 6.24 -1.34
C ASN A 89 39.08 5.46 -1.29
N PRO A 90 39.05 4.12 -1.42
CA PRO A 90 39.77 3.43 -2.48
C PRO A 90 38.94 3.40 -3.77
#